data_AF-A0A0N1IC76-F1
#
_entry.id   AF-A0A0N1IC76-F1
#
_cell.length_a   1.000
_cell.length_b   1.000
_cell.length_c   1.000
_cell.angle_alpha   90.00
_cell.angle_beta   90.00
_cell.angle_gamma   90.00
#
_symmetry.space_group_name_H-M   'P 1'
#
loop_
_entity.id
_entity.type
_entity.pdbx_description
1 polymer ?
#
loop_
_entity_poly.entity_id
_entity_poly.type
_entity_poly.pdbx_seq_one_letter_code
_entity_poly.pdbx_strand_id
1 'polypeptide(L)'
;MSCGCEEKPWRNYYRYYDTPDGCDVGKKILVTSRYGTIAGMIFATYDVLMFSHAVGLVPVLKRYATHVVPLALMGATFTVVSNAALQARERDDSYNYFLGTSRSYGERLHYILRIVRSENF
;
A
#
# COMPACT_ATOMS: atom_id res chain seq x y z
N MET A 1 5.59 6.33 -24.76
CA MET A 1 6.74 5.52 -24.31
C MET A 1 6.46 4.03 -24.50
N SER A 2 7.08 3.41 -25.50
CA SER A 2 7.01 1.96 -25.77
C SER A 2 8.30 1.31 -25.27
N CYS A 3 8.39 1.02 -23.96
CA CYS A 3 9.50 0.29 -23.38
C CYS A 3 8.96 -1.08 -22.96
N GLY A 4 9.53 -2.16 -23.51
CA GLY A 4 8.96 -3.50 -23.53
C GLY A 4 8.36 -3.97 -22.19
N CYS A 5 7.05 -4.16 -22.18
CA CYS A 5 6.31 -4.79 -21.08
C CYS A 5 6.45 -6.32 -21.18
N GLU A 6 7.68 -6.84 -21.22
CA GLU A 6 7.90 -8.27 -21.36
C GLU A 6 7.85 -8.94 -19.99
N GLU A 7 6.84 -9.79 -19.80
CA GLU A 7 6.67 -10.59 -18.60
C GLU A 7 7.59 -11.81 -18.61
N LYS A 8 8.36 -12.03 -17.53
CA LYS A 8 9.26 -13.20 -17.43
C LYS A 8 8.43 -14.46 -17.16
N PRO A 9 8.42 -15.46 -18.07
CA PRO A 9 7.47 -16.58 -18.00
C PRO A 9 7.83 -17.66 -16.96
N TRP A 10 9.04 -17.61 -16.38
CA TRP A 10 9.58 -18.70 -15.57
C TRP A 10 9.05 -18.74 -14.12
N ARG A 11 8.26 -17.75 -13.68
CA ARG A 11 7.84 -17.64 -12.27
C ARG A 11 6.33 -17.46 -12.13
N ASN A 12 5.71 -18.30 -11.29
CA ASN A 12 4.27 -18.31 -11.02
C ASN A 12 3.80 -17.15 -10.10
N TYR A 13 4.64 -16.15 -9.85
CA TYR A 13 4.27 -14.97 -9.06
C TYR A 13 4.96 -13.72 -9.60
N TYR A 14 4.22 -12.63 -9.73
CA TYR A 14 4.71 -11.35 -10.22
C TYR A 14 5.37 -10.55 -9.09
N ARG A 15 6.53 -9.92 -9.34
CA ARG A 15 7.22 -8.98 -8.43
C ARG A 15 7.15 -7.58 -9.04
N TYR A 16 7.23 -6.60 -8.15
CA TYR A 16 7.14 -5.18 -8.51
C TYR A 16 8.17 -4.73 -9.56
N TYR A 17 9.39 -5.30 -9.52
CA TYR A 17 10.50 -4.94 -10.41
C TYR A 17 10.66 -5.85 -11.63
N ASP A 18 9.67 -6.70 -11.94
CA ASP A 18 9.78 -7.60 -13.10
C ASP A 18 9.56 -6.87 -14.44
N THR A 19 8.74 -5.80 -14.46
CA THR A 19 8.56 -4.92 -15.63
C THR A 19 9.00 -3.49 -15.30
N PRO A 20 9.43 -2.69 -16.31
CA PRO A 20 9.72 -1.26 -16.11
C PRO A 20 8.48 -0.50 -15.61
N ASP A 21 8.70 0.64 -14.95
CA ASP A 21 7.59 1.47 -14.46
C ASP A 21 6.80 2.05 -15.64
N GLY A 22 5.48 2.18 -15.48
CA GLY A 22 4.56 2.51 -16.57
C GLY A 22 3.96 1.31 -17.32
N CYS A 23 4.54 0.10 -17.18
CA CYS A 23 3.96 -1.16 -17.68
C CYS A 23 3.21 -1.91 -16.57
N ASP A 24 2.14 -2.64 -16.94
CA ASP A 24 1.42 -3.57 -16.05
C ASP A 24 1.01 -2.95 -14.69
N VAL A 25 0.52 -1.71 -14.72
CA VAL A 25 0.16 -0.92 -13.53
C VAL A 25 -0.77 -1.69 -12.59
N GLY A 26 -1.73 -2.45 -13.14
CA GLY A 26 -2.64 -3.29 -12.36
C GLY A 26 -1.93 -4.39 -11.57
N LYS A 27 -1.00 -5.12 -12.20
CA LYS A 27 -0.22 -6.18 -11.52
C LYS A 27 0.68 -5.57 -10.42
N LYS A 28 1.27 -4.39 -10.66
CA LYS A 28 2.07 -3.66 -9.68
C LYS A 28 1.24 -3.18 -8.47
N ILE A 29 0.03 -2.65 -8.70
CA ILE A 29 -0.91 -2.28 -7.62
C ILE A 29 -1.24 -3.49 -6.74
N LEU A 30 -1.48 -4.65 -7.34
CA LEU A 30 -1.78 -5.87 -6.59
C LEU A 30 -0.59 -6.33 -5.75
N VAL A 31 0.63 -6.23 -6.28
CA VAL A 31 1.84 -6.57 -5.51
C VAL A 31 2.09 -5.59 -4.37
N THR A 32 1.95 -4.28 -4.58
CA THR A 32 2.18 -3.29 -3.51
C THR A 32 1.09 -3.31 -2.45
N SER A 33 -0.17 -3.52 -2.84
CA SER A 33 -1.26 -3.72 -1.89
C SER A 33 -1.06 -5.00 -1.07
N ARG A 34 -0.52 -6.08 -1.65
CA ARG A 34 -0.14 -7.29 -0.90
C ARG A 34 0.96 -7.03 0.14
N TYR A 35 1.95 -6.21 -0.18
CA TYR A 35 2.95 -5.79 0.82
C TYR A 35 2.31 -4.94 1.93
N GLY A 36 1.40 -4.03 1.55
CA GLY A 36 0.63 -3.21 2.49
C GLY A 36 -0.27 -4.04 3.41
N THR A 37 -0.94 -5.07 2.90
CA THR A 37 -1.77 -5.96 3.73
C THR A 37 -0.93 -6.78 4.70
N ILE A 38 0.21 -7.31 4.28
CA ILE A 38 1.12 -8.07 5.16
C ILE A 38 1.61 -7.16 6.30
N ALA A 39 2.08 -5.96 5.98
CA ALA A 39 2.52 -4.99 6.98
C ALA A 39 1.36 -4.60 7.94
N GLY A 40 0.15 -4.40 7.40
CA GLY A 40 -1.02 -4.08 8.20
C GLY A 40 -1.51 -5.22 9.08
N MET A 41 -1.34 -6.48 8.67
CA MET A 41 -1.64 -7.62 9.52
C MET A 41 -0.68 -7.69 10.70
N ILE A 42 0.63 -7.47 10.46
CA ILE A 42 1.62 -7.43 11.55
C ILE A 42 1.27 -6.29 12.51
N PHE A 43 1.00 -5.09 11.99
CA PHE A 43 0.62 -3.96 12.84
C PHE A 43 -0.66 -4.22 13.65
N ALA A 44 -1.69 -4.80 13.02
CA ALA A 44 -2.92 -5.18 13.70
C ALA A 44 -2.71 -6.26 14.77
N THR A 45 -1.82 -7.24 14.53
CA THR A 45 -1.48 -8.25 15.55
C THR A 45 -0.87 -7.59 16.79
N TYR A 46 0.07 -6.66 16.61
CA TYR A 46 0.66 -5.91 17.72
C TYR A 46 -0.38 -5.04 18.45
N ASP A 47 -1.25 -4.35 17.71
CA ASP A 47 -2.29 -3.49 18.29
C ASP A 47 -3.30 -4.28 19.15
N VAL A 48 -3.74 -5.44 18.67
CA VAL A 48 -4.67 -6.30 19.41
C VAL A 48 -4.01 -6.95 20.63
N LEU A 49 -2.74 -7.34 20.53
CA LEU A 49 -2.00 -7.99 21.61
C LEU A 49 -1.55 -7.03 22.73
N MET A 50 -1.12 -5.80 22.39
CA MET A 50 -0.58 -4.86 23.39
C MET A 50 -1.61 -3.84 23.89
N PHE A 51 -2.48 -3.32 23.03
CA PHE A 51 -3.30 -2.15 23.37
C PHE A 51 -4.77 -2.51 23.53
N SER A 52 -5.39 -3.01 22.46
CA SER A 52 -6.85 -3.13 22.41
C SER A 52 -7.43 -4.29 23.22
N HIS A 53 -6.65 -5.35 23.50
CA HIS A 53 -7.12 -6.58 24.16
C HIS A 53 -8.54 -7.00 23.72
N ALA A 54 -8.80 -6.92 22.42
CA ALA A 54 -10.16 -7.04 21.90
C ALA A 54 -10.70 -8.45 22.16
N VAL A 55 -11.75 -8.55 22.98
CA VAL A 55 -12.34 -9.84 23.36
C VAL A 55 -13.50 -10.15 22.40
N GLY A 56 -13.36 -11.25 21.64
CA GLY A 56 -14.37 -11.73 20.71
C GLY A 56 -14.02 -11.55 19.23
N LEU A 57 -14.61 -12.38 18.37
CA LEU A 57 -14.23 -12.51 16.96
C LEU A 57 -14.57 -11.25 16.13
N VAL A 58 -15.74 -10.67 16.34
CA VAL A 58 -16.22 -9.47 15.62
C VAL A 58 -15.38 -8.22 15.91
N PRO A 59 -15.09 -7.83 17.17
CA PRO A 59 -14.27 -6.66 17.45
C PRO A 59 -12.82 -6.83 17.00
N VAL A 60 -12.26 -8.05 17.09
CA VAL A 60 -10.94 -8.36 16.54
C VAL A 60 -10.94 -8.16 15.02
N LEU A 61 -11.91 -8.73 14.29
CA LEU A 61 -11.95 -8.58 12.83
C LEU A 61 -12.09 -7.12 12.40
N LYS A 62 -12.91 -6.33 13.12
CA LYS A 62 -13.08 -4.90 12.88
C LYS A 62 -11.76 -4.14 13.06
N ARG A 63 -11.02 -4.41 14.14
CA ARG A 63 -9.69 -3.84 14.42
C ARG A 63 -8.66 -4.20 13.35
N TYR A 64 -8.67 -5.44 12.88
CA TYR A 64 -7.80 -5.85 11.77
C TYR A 64 -8.16 -5.09 10.48
N ALA A 65 -9.45 -5.00 10.15
CA ALA A 65 -9.89 -4.27 8.97
C ALA A 65 -9.51 -2.78 9.04
N THR A 66 -9.61 -2.13 10.20
CA THR A 66 -9.26 -0.71 10.37
C THR A 66 -7.77 -0.42 10.15
N HIS A 67 -6.87 -1.38 10.38
CA HIS A 67 -5.43 -1.21 10.14
C HIS A 67 -4.99 -1.71 8.77
N VAL A 68 -5.49 -2.89 8.35
CA VAL A 68 -5.10 -3.54 7.10
C VAL A 68 -5.60 -2.77 5.89
N VAL A 69 -6.85 -2.29 5.89
CA VAL A 69 -7.43 -1.61 4.73
C VAL A 69 -6.68 -0.32 4.38
N PRO A 70 -6.39 0.59 5.33
CA PRO A 70 -5.60 1.78 5.03
C PRO A 70 -4.20 1.46 4.50
N LEU A 71 -3.50 0.48 5.08
CA LEU A 71 -2.14 0.12 4.67
C LEU A 71 -2.10 -0.56 3.29
N ALA A 72 -3.07 -1.42 2.99
CA ALA A 72 -3.25 -1.99 1.67
C ALA A 72 -3.49 -0.90 0.60
N LEU A 73 -4.41 0.01 0.91
CA LEU A 73 -4.70 1.13 0.02
C LEU A 73 -3.52 2.11 -0.08
N MET A 74 -2.69 2.23 0.95
CA MET A 74 -1.48 3.06 0.93
C MET A 74 -0.54 2.57 -0.17
N GLY A 75 -0.27 1.26 -0.22
CA GLY A 75 0.50 0.63 -1.31
C GLY A 75 -0.10 0.85 -2.69
N ALA A 76 -1.43 0.76 -2.83
CA ALA A 76 -2.13 1.00 -4.08
C ALA A 76 -2.03 2.48 -4.54
N THR A 77 -2.30 3.42 -3.63
CA THR A 77 -2.21 4.87 -3.91
C THR A 77 -0.80 5.29 -4.28
N PHE A 78 0.22 4.75 -3.59
CA PHE A 78 1.61 4.98 -3.93
C PHE A 78 1.88 4.60 -5.39
N THR A 79 1.49 3.40 -5.82
CA THR A 79 1.70 2.96 -7.20
C THR A 79 0.94 3.77 -8.23
N VAL A 80 -0.30 4.17 -7.93
CA VAL A 80 -1.09 5.01 -8.84
C VAL A 80 -0.43 6.38 -9.01
N VAL A 81 -0.01 7.01 -7.91
CA VAL A 81 0.63 8.33 -7.94
C VAL A 81 1.99 8.27 -8.63
N SER A 82 2.81 7.25 -8.34
CA SER A 82 4.11 7.07 -9.01
C SER A 82 3.97 6.87 -10.52
N ASN A 83 2.98 6.06 -10.97
CA ASN A 83 2.71 5.88 -12.40
C ASN A 83 2.09 7.12 -13.06
N ALA A 84 1.26 7.88 -12.34
CA ALA A 84 0.73 9.15 -12.84
C ALA A 84 1.85 10.21 -13.00
N ALA A 85 2.77 10.29 -12.04
CA ALA A 85 3.95 11.16 -12.10
C ALA A 85 4.88 10.75 -13.25
N LEU A 86 5.07 9.44 -13.46
CA LEU A 86 5.86 8.91 -14.58
C LEU A 86 5.25 9.29 -15.93
N GLN A 87 3.93 9.16 -16.10
CA GLN A 87 3.24 9.58 -17.32
C GLN A 87 3.34 11.09 -17.57
N ALA A 88 3.33 11.90 -16.50
CA ALA A 88 3.41 13.36 -16.62
C ALA A 88 4.83 13.86 -16.92
N ARG A 89 5.89 13.16 -16.47
CA ARG A 89 7.28 13.59 -16.63
C ARG A 89 8.07 12.81 -17.67
N GLU A 90 7.56 11.68 -18.13
CA GLU A 90 8.23 10.73 -19.06
C GLU A 90 9.66 10.37 -18.63
N ARG A 91 9.95 10.48 -17.33
CA ARG A 91 11.28 10.32 -16.74
C ARG A 91 11.15 9.43 -15.52
N ASP A 92 11.93 8.36 -15.50
CA ASP A 92 11.98 7.42 -14.39
C ASP A 92 13.02 7.86 -13.36
N ASP A 93 12.64 8.83 -12.52
CA ASP A 93 13.51 9.44 -11.51
C ASP A 93 13.03 9.08 -10.09
N SER A 94 13.96 9.04 -9.12
CA SER A 94 13.65 8.83 -7.70
C SER A 94 12.66 9.86 -7.12
N TYR A 95 12.49 11.01 -7.79
CA TYR A 95 11.48 12.01 -7.46
C TYR A 95 10.04 11.49 -7.59
N ASN A 96 9.76 10.58 -8.52
CA ASN A 96 8.41 10.01 -8.67
C ASN A 96 8.05 9.13 -7.47
N TYR A 97 9.04 8.40 -6.95
CA TYR A 97 8.91 7.64 -5.70
C TYR A 97 8.73 8.56 -4.49
N PHE A 98 9.42 9.72 -4.47
CA PHE A 98 9.29 10.70 -3.39
C PHE A 98 7.91 11.37 -3.36
N LEU A 99 7.34 11.68 -4.54
CA LEU A 99 5.98 12.22 -4.69
C LEU A 99 4.91 11.20 -4.31
N GLY A 100 5.08 9.94 -4.72
CA GLY A 100 4.20 8.84 -4.31
C GLY A 100 4.18 8.67 -2.79
N THR A 101 5.36 8.74 -2.17
CA THR A 101 5.53 8.64 -0.72
C THR A 101 4.91 9.85 0.00
N SER A 102 5.26 11.08 -0.39
CA SER A 102 4.76 12.28 0.31
C SER A 102 3.23 12.39 0.28
N ARG A 103 2.61 12.08 -0.86
CA ARG A 103 1.13 12.09 -1.00
C ARG A 103 0.48 10.98 -0.18
N SER A 104 1.04 9.77 -0.22
CA SER A 104 0.47 8.60 0.46
C SER A 104 0.60 8.71 1.98
N TYR A 105 1.72 9.21 2.49
CA TYR A 105 1.93 9.41 3.94
C TYR A 105 1.15 10.63 4.46
N GLY A 106 1.18 11.77 3.76
CA GLY A 106 0.60 13.03 4.23
C GLY A 106 -0.93 13.01 4.42
N GLU A 107 -1.66 12.36 3.51
CA GLU A 107 -3.14 12.32 3.58
C GLU A 107 -3.64 11.22 4.54
N ARG A 108 -2.85 10.16 4.74
CA ARG A 108 -3.30 8.94 5.44
C ARG A 108 -2.86 8.85 6.90
N LEU A 109 -1.76 9.51 7.28
CA LEU A 109 -1.45 9.77 8.69
C LEU A 109 -2.60 10.50 9.38
N HIS A 110 -3.25 11.44 8.69
CA HIS A 110 -4.40 12.15 9.23
C HIS A 110 -5.62 11.24 9.45
N TYR A 111 -5.80 10.20 8.63
CA TYR A 111 -6.89 9.23 8.76
C TYR A 111 -6.64 8.21 9.88
N ILE A 112 -5.42 7.68 9.97
CA ILE A 112 -5.01 6.77 11.05
C ILE A 112 -5.05 7.51 12.41
N LEU A 113 -4.55 8.75 12.47
CA LEU A 113 -4.64 9.57 13.68
C LEU A 113 -6.09 9.88 14.07
N ARG A 114 -7.02 10.00 13.11
CA ARG A 114 -8.45 10.16 13.41
C ARG A 114 -9.07 8.89 13.97
N ILE A 115 -8.69 7.72 13.44
CA ILE A 115 -9.16 6.41 13.94
C ILE A 115 -8.64 6.19 15.36
N VAL A 116 -7.33 6.36 15.60
CA VAL A 116 -6.73 6.20 16.93
C VAL A 116 -7.31 7.20 17.95
N ARG A 117 -7.64 8.42 17.52
CA ARG A 117 -8.30 9.42 18.38
C ARG A 117 -9.76 9.10 18.68
N SER A 118 -10.48 8.48 17.74
CA SER A 118 -11.87 8.05 17.89
C SER A 118 -12.03 6.84 18.82
N GLU A 119 -10.95 6.14 19.14
CA GLU A 119 -10.97 4.92 19.95
C GLU A 119 -10.49 5.13 21.39
N ASN A 120 -10.02 6.35 21.71
CA ASN A 120 -9.62 6.77 23.06
C ASN A 120 -10.68 7.66 23.73
N PHE A 121 -11.91 7.71 23.22
CA PHE A 121 -13.04 8.45 23.80
C PHE A 121 -14.33 7.61 23.76
#